data_AF-A0A2W4ZCM4-F1
#
_entry.id   AF-A0A2W4ZCM4-F1
#
_cell.length_a   1.000
_cell.length_b   1.000
_cell.length_c   1.000
_cell.angle_alpha   90.00
_cell.angle_beta   90.00
_cell.angle_gamma   90.00
#
_symmetry.space_group_name_H-M   'P 1'
#
loop_
_entity.id
_entity.type
_entity.pdbx_description
1 polymer ?
#
loop_
_entity_poly.entity_id
_entity_poly.type
_entity_poly.pdbx_seq_one_letter_code
_entity_poly.pdbx_strand_id
1 'polypeptide(L)'
;MRNRYNAHQTPASDLLWWNLSDWVEAARTLDARRASWRKNVQRIFHVRALPLKMVWDERSLETLQDALDLLTSLSSGFRQPPRGQRENAPHTPLIAAIKNRMKQIEREQDRDSIPDGHNRLIALRSFMTGFFA
;
A
#
# COMPACT_ATOMS: atom_id res chain seq x y z
N MET A 1 -1.74 -22.08 16.60
CA MET A 1 -3.14 -21.60 16.74
C MET A 1 -3.16 -20.10 16.50
N ARG A 2 -3.84 -19.61 15.45
CA ARG A 2 -3.93 -18.17 15.15
C ARG A 2 -4.98 -17.51 16.05
N ASN A 3 -4.61 -16.44 16.73
CA ASN A 3 -5.42 -15.76 17.73
C ASN A 3 -6.60 -15.02 17.07
N ARG A 4 -7.85 -15.28 17.49
CA ARG A 4 -9.06 -14.69 16.86
C ARG A 4 -9.25 -13.20 17.17
N TYR A 5 -8.55 -12.65 18.16
CA TYR A 5 -8.79 -11.28 18.62
C TYR A 5 -8.33 -10.18 17.64
N ASN A 6 -7.48 -10.50 16.66
CA ASN A 6 -7.00 -9.53 15.64
C ASN A 6 -7.45 -9.89 14.21
N ALA A 7 -8.35 -10.86 14.06
CA ALA A 7 -8.86 -11.22 12.74
C ALA A 7 -9.88 -10.18 12.29
N HIS A 8 -9.73 -9.66 11.09
CA HIS A 8 -10.78 -8.91 10.44
C HIS A 8 -11.65 -9.85 9.61
N GLN A 9 -12.91 -9.48 9.46
CA GLN A 9 -13.86 -10.25 8.66
C GLN A 9 -14.45 -9.34 7.59
N THR A 10 -14.57 -9.86 6.38
CA THR A 10 -15.33 -9.18 5.35
C THR A 10 -16.82 -9.23 5.69
N PRO A 11 -17.50 -8.09 5.88
CA PRO A 11 -18.89 -8.08 6.30
C PRO A 11 -19.78 -8.91 5.35
N ALA A 12 -20.74 -9.61 5.95
CA ALA A 12 -21.67 -10.52 5.26
C ALA A 12 -21.02 -11.73 4.54
N SER A 13 -19.79 -12.10 4.89
CA SER A 13 -19.11 -13.33 4.44
C SER A 13 -18.23 -13.94 5.52
N ASP A 14 -17.89 -15.22 5.40
CA ASP A 14 -17.00 -15.91 6.36
C ASP A 14 -15.51 -15.76 6.04
N LEU A 15 -15.15 -14.82 5.16
CA LEU A 15 -13.76 -14.58 4.79
C LEU A 15 -13.07 -13.74 5.88
N LEU A 16 -12.12 -14.38 6.54
CA LEU A 16 -11.25 -13.80 7.56
C LEU A 16 -9.89 -13.44 6.96
N TRP A 17 -9.30 -12.35 7.44
CA TRP A 17 -7.98 -11.88 7.04
C TRP A 17 -7.30 -11.18 8.21
N TRP A 18 -5.96 -11.29 8.29
CA TRP A 18 -5.17 -10.74 9.41
C TRP A 18 -4.20 -9.65 8.97
N ASN A 19 -3.77 -9.68 7.72
CA ASN A 19 -2.84 -8.71 7.13
C ASN A 19 -3.30 -8.33 5.71
N LEU A 20 -2.53 -7.47 5.03
CA LEU A 20 -2.90 -6.97 3.71
C LEU A 20 -2.88 -8.07 2.64
N SER A 21 -1.96 -9.04 2.74
CA SER A 21 -1.88 -10.17 1.82
C SER A 21 -3.13 -11.06 1.92
N ASP A 22 -3.56 -11.40 3.13
CA ASP A 22 -4.80 -12.16 3.36
C ASP A 22 -6.03 -11.38 2.86
N TRP A 23 -6.01 -10.04 2.99
CA TRP A 23 -7.07 -9.19 2.46
C TRP A 23 -7.13 -9.27 0.92
N VAL A 24 -5.99 -9.22 0.23
CA VAL A 24 -5.91 -9.42 -1.23
C VAL A 24 -6.42 -10.81 -1.64
N GLU A 25 -6.05 -11.85 -0.91
CA GLU A 25 -6.53 -13.22 -1.18
C GLU A 25 -8.05 -13.34 -0.97
N ALA A 26 -8.58 -12.73 0.09
CA ALA A 26 -10.02 -12.66 0.32
C ALA A 26 -10.74 -11.89 -0.80
N ALA A 27 -10.17 -10.81 -1.31
CA ALA A 27 -10.70 -10.08 -2.46
C ALA A 27 -10.77 -10.96 -3.72
N ARG A 28 -9.68 -11.67 -4.05
CA ARG A 28 -9.64 -12.62 -5.18
C ARG A 28 -10.67 -13.73 -5.03
N THR A 29 -10.81 -14.27 -3.82
CA THR A 29 -11.81 -15.29 -3.49
C THR A 29 -13.24 -14.77 -3.68
N LEU A 30 -13.53 -13.53 -3.28
CA LEU A 30 -14.82 -12.89 -3.56
C LEU A 30 -15.05 -12.65 -5.05
N ASP A 31 -14.01 -12.27 -5.79
CA ASP A 31 -14.12 -11.94 -7.20
C ASP A 31 -14.53 -13.16 -8.02
N ALA A 32 -13.91 -14.31 -7.73
CA ALA A 32 -14.14 -15.60 -8.34
C ALA A 32 -15.55 -16.17 -8.11
N ARG A 33 -16.31 -15.65 -7.12
CA ARG A 33 -17.69 -16.10 -6.89
C ARG A 33 -18.59 -15.75 -8.08
N ARG A 34 -19.65 -16.56 -8.27
CA ARG A 34 -20.69 -16.32 -9.26
C ARG A 34 -21.26 -14.90 -9.13
N ALA A 35 -21.51 -14.25 -10.27
CA ALA A 35 -22.15 -12.95 -10.33
C ALA A 35 -23.49 -12.95 -9.57
N SER A 36 -23.60 -12.08 -8.57
CA SER A 36 -24.80 -11.91 -7.76
C SER A 36 -24.81 -10.53 -7.14
N TRP A 37 -26.00 -10.03 -6.79
CA TRP A 37 -26.13 -8.79 -6.02
C TRP A 37 -25.36 -8.86 -4.70
N ARG A 38 -25.46 -9.99 -3.99
CA ARG A 38 -24.75 -10.24 -2.73
C ARG A 38 -23.23 -10.11 -2.89
N LYS A 39 -22.66 -10.61 -4.00
CA LYS A 39 -21.23 -10.45 -4.28
C LYS A 39 -20.84 -8.97 -4.39
N ASN A 40 -21.61 -8.17 -5.13
CA ASN A 40 -21.30 -6.75 -5.31
C ASN A 40 -21.35 -5.98 -3.97
N VAL A 41 -22.33 -6.29 -3.12
CA VAL A 41 -22.44 -5.73 -1.77
C VAL A 41 -21.24 -6.13 -0.91
N GLN A 42 -20.86 -7.42 -0.92
CA GLN A 42 -19.67 -7.90 -0.20
C GLN A 42 -18.40 -7.20 -0.66
N ARG A 43 -18.23 -6.94 -1.96
CA ARG A 43 -17.05 -6.21 -2.48
C ARG A 43 -16.96 -4.79 -1.92
N ILE A 44 -18.08 -4.06 -1.91
CA ILE A 44 -18.13 -2.70 -1.35
C ILE A 44 -17.76 -2.73 0.14
N PHE A 45 -18.31 -3.66 0.91
CA PHE A 45 -17.99 -3.80 2.32
C PHE A 45 -16.56 -4.25 2.57
N HIS A 46 -16.01 -5.11 1.72
CA HIS A 46 -14.63 -5.58 1.80
C HIS A 46 -13.64 -4.43 1.67
N VAL A 47 -13.83 -3.53 0.70
CA VAL A 47 -12.99 -2.32 0.56
C VAL A 47 -13.14 -1.40 1.77
N ARG A 48 -14.38 -1.19 2.24
CA ARG A 48 -14.64 -0.34 3.42
C ARG A 48 -14.04 -0.89 4.71
N ALA A 49 -13.91 -2.21 4.82
CA ALA A 49 -13.41 -2.85 6.03
C ALA A 49 -11.88 -2.75 6.17
N LEU A 50 -11.14 -2.45 5.08
CA LEU A 50 -9.69 -2.35 5.12
C LEU A 50 -9.23 -1.14 5.95
N PRO A 51 -8.53 -1.34 7.08
CA PRO A 51 -8.01 -0.24 7.89
C PRO A 51 -6.78 0.36 7.21
N LEU A 52 -6.70 1.69 7.17
CA LEU A 52 -5.51 2.39 6.64
C LEU A 52 -4.23 1.97 7.35
N LYS A 53 -4.29 1.71 8.66
CA LYS A 53 -3.14 1.27 9.45
C LYS A 53 -2.51 -0.01 8.88
N MET A 54 -3.32 -0.96 8.42
CA MET A 54 -2.82 -2.21 7.83
C MET A 54 -2.00 -1.96 6.56
N VAL A 55 -2.39 -0.96 5.76
CA VAL A 55 -1.62 -0.53 4.58
C VAL A 55 -0.27 0.06 5.01
N TRP A 56 -0.26 0.88 6.06
CA TRP A 56 0.97 1.50 6.57
C TRP A 56 1.93 0.52 7.24
N ASP A 57 1.41 -0.54 7.86
CA ASP A 57 2.22 -1.57 8.52
C ASP A 57 2.82 -2.57 7.51
N GLU A 58 2.29 -2.63 6.28
CA GLU A 58 2.78 -3.52 5.22
C GLU A 58 4.20 -3.13 4.75
N ARG A 59 5.00 -4.14 4.42
CA ARG A 59 6.40 -4.00 3.97
C ARG A 59 6.67 -4.61 2.61
N SER A 60 5.77 -5.47 2.12
CA SER A 60 5.89 -6.08 0.80
C SER A 60 5.40 -5.13 -0.29
N LEU A 61 6.31 -4.71 -1.17
CA LEU A 61 5.95 -3.93 -2.37
C LEU A 61 5.01 -4.71 -3.28
N GLU A 62 5.20 -6.02 -3.41
CA GLU A 62 4.35 -6.89 -4.23
C GLU A 62 2.91 -6.91 -3.69
N THR A 63 2.73 -7.04 -2.38
CA THR A 63 1.39 -7.04 -1.75
C THR A 63 0.71 -5.67 -1.88
N LEU A 64 1.48 -4.58 -1.75
CA LEU A 64 0.96 -3.24 -1.96
C LEU A 64 0.54 -3.01 -3.42
N GLN A 65 1.33 -3.52 -4.38
CA GLN A 65 1.04 -3.46 -5.80
C GLN A 65 -0.22 -4.27 -6.15
N ASP A 66 -0.33 -5.49 -5.63
CA ASP A 66 -1.53 -6.33 -5.78
C ASP A 66 -2.80 -5.63 -5.26
N ALA A 67 -2.72 -4.99 -4.09
CA ALA A 67 -3.82 -4.21 -3.53
C ALA A 67 -4.15 -3.00 -4.40
N LEU A 68 -3.14 -2.32 -4.95
CA LEU A 68 -3.33 -1.19 -5.85
C LEU A 68 -4.04 -1.61 -7.14
N ASP A 69 -3.62 -2.73 -7.74
CA ASP A 69 -4.19 -3.26 -8.96
C ASP A 69 -5.64 -3.68 -8.78
N LEU A 70 -5.98 -4.30 -7.64
CA LEU A 70 -7.37 -4.58 -7.27
C LEU A 70 -8.23 -3.32 -7.22
N LEU A 71 -7.71 -2.21 -6.71
CA LEU A 71 -8.51 -0.97 -6.54
C LEU A 71 -8.55 -0.10 -7.80
N THR A 72 -7.67 -0.31 -8.78
CA THR A 72 -7.51 0.59 -9.93
C THR A 72 -7.76 -0.06 -11.29
N SER A 73 -7.56 -1.37 -11.41
CA SER A 73 -7.70 -2.10 -12.66
C SER A 73 -9.12 -2.08 -13.22
N LEU A 74 -9.24 -1.98 -14.54
CA LEU A 74 -10.51 -2.04 -15.27
C LEU A 74 -11.22 -3.39 -15.13
N SER A 75 -10.45 -4.47 -14.97
CA SER A 75 -10.96 -5.84 -14.86
C SER A 75 -11.42 -6.21 -13.45
N SER A 76 -11.11 -5.38 -12.44
CA SER A 76 -11.41 -5.68 -11.05
C SER A 76 -12.83 -5.27 -10.66
N GLY A 77 -13.55 -6.16 -9.97
CA GLY A 77 -14.82 -5.85 -9.34
C GLY A 77 -14.73 -4.88 -8.15
N PHE A 78 -13.52 -4.52 -7.70
CA PHE A 78 -13.23 -3.64 -6.57
C PHE A 78 -12.75 -2.25 -7.01
N ARG A 79 -12.89 -1.94 -8.30
CA ARG A 79 -12.38 -0.72 -8.89
C ARG A 79 -13.00 0.53 -8.25
N GLN A 80 -12.14 1.52 -8.03
CA GLN A 80 -12.55 2.87 -7.65
C GLN A 80 -13.62 3.44 -8.60
N PRO A 81 -14.70 4.03 -8.07
CA PRO A 81 -15.76 4.61 -8.89
C PRO A 81 -15.26 5.77 -9.76
N PRO A 82 -16.03 6.18 -10.79
CA PRO A 82 -15.72 7.34 -11.62
C PRO A 82 -15.54 8.62 -10.81
N ARG A 83 -14.79 9.60 -11.34
CA ARG A 83 -14.36 10.81 -10.61
C ARG A 83 -15.50 11.53 -9.87
N GLY A 84 -16.67 11.66 -10.48
CA GLY A 84 -17.83 12.33 -9.89
C GLY A 84 -18.48 11.60 -8.71
N GLN A 85 -18.10 10.35 -8.42
CA GLN A 85 -18.67 9.52 -7.34
C GLN A 85 -17.63 9.19 -6.25
N ARG A 86 -16.50 9.90 -6.22
CA ARG A 86 -15.36 9.57 -5.34
C ARG A 86 -15.37 10.24 -3.98
N GLU A 87 -16.20 11.26 -3.78
CA GLU A 87 -16.18 12.13 -2.58
C GLU A 87 -16.17 11.32 -1.28
N ASN A 88 -17.02 10.29 -1.19
CA ASN A 88 -17.14 9.42 -0.03
C ASN A 88 -16.64 7.98 -0.29
N ALA A 89 -15.84 7.78 -1.36
CA ALA A 89 -15.37 6.46 -1.73
C ALA A 89 -14.13 6.06 -0.91
N PRO A 90 -14.15 4.91 -0.21
CA PRO A 90 -13.02 4.45 0.63
C PRO A 90 -11.73 4.20 -0.18
N HIS A 91 -11.88 4.00 -1.49
CA HIS A 91 -10.78 3.77 -2.43
C HIS A 91 -9.78 4.93 -2.47
N THR A 92 -10.24 6.18 -2.37
CA THR A 92 -9.36 7.36 -2.52
C THR A 92 -8.29 7.42 -1.42
N PRO A 93 -8.64 7.39 -0.12
CA PRO A 93 -7.63 7.38 0.94
C PRO A 93 -6.78 6.10 0.92
N LEU A 94 -7.35 4.94 0.56
CA LEU A 94 -6.60 3.68 0.45
C LEU A 94 -5.54 3.73 -0.66
N ILE A 95 -5.91 4.14 -1.88
CA ILE A 95 -4.98 4.26 -3.01
C ILE A 95 -3.86 5.25 -2.69
N ALA A 96 -4.19 6.38 -2.05
CA ALA A 96 -3.19 7.35 -1.64
C ALA A 96 -2.22 6.76 -0.60
N ALA A 97 -2.74 6.07 0.42
CA ALA A 97 -1.91 5.42 1.43
C ALA A 97 -0.99 4.35 0.83
N ILE A 98 -1.51 3.50 -0.06
CA ILE A 98 -0.71 2.45 -0.73
C ILE A 98 0.45 3.07 -1.51
N LYS A 99 0.17 4.06 -2.37
CA LYS A 99 1.21 4.74 -3.16
C LYS A 99 2.26 5.42 -2.29
N ASN A 100 1.83 6.07 -1.20
CA ASN A 100 2.75 6.71 -0.28
C ASN A 100 3.63 5.69 0.45
N ARG A 101 3.05 4.54 0.83
CA ARG A 101 3.79 3.48 1.49
C ARG A 101 4.83 2.85 0.58
N MET A 102 4.47 2.55 -0.67
CA MET A 102 5.43 2.04 -1.67
C MET A 102 6.62 2.98 -1.83
N LYS A 103 6.37 4.28 -2.03
CA LYS A 103 7.43 5.30 -2.12
C LYS A 103 8.31 5.38 -0.88
N GLN A 104 7.74 5.12 0.31
CA GLN A 104 8.51 5.12 1.54
C GLN A 104 9.46 3.92 1.58
N ILE A 105 8.97 2.73 1.21
CA ILE A 105 9.79 1.51 1.15
C ILE A 105 10.90 1.67 0.11
N GLU A 106 10.61 2.20 -1.08
CA GLU A 106 11.61 2.48 -2.11
C GLU A 106 12.72 3.40 -1.57
N ARG A 107 12.37 4.48 -0.87
CA ARG A 107 13.34 5.39 -0.24
C ARG A 107 14.17 4.74 0.87
N GLU A 108 13.55 3.87 1.66
CA GLU A 108 14.25 3.11 2.70
C GLU A 108 15.31 2.19 2.06
N GLN A 109 14.94 1.49 0.98
CA GLN A 109 15.85 0.64 0.20
C GLN A 109 16.98 1.43 -0.48
N ASP A 110 16.66 2.59 -1.07
CA ASP A 110 17.66 3.47 -1.69
C ASP A 110 18.68 3.96 -0.65
N ARG A 111 18.22 4.36 0.53
CA ARG A 111 19.09 4.81 1.63
C ARG A 111 20.05 3.72 2.07
N ASP A 112 19.57 2.48 2.18
CA ASP A 112 20.39 1.32 2.56
C ASP A 112 21.38 0.93 1.45
N SER A 113 21.10 1.31 0.19
CA SER A 113 21.92 0.99 -0.98
C SER A 113 23.03 2.02 -1.27
N ILE A 114 22.99 3.21 -0.65
CA ILE A 114 24.06 4.21 -0.77
C ILE A 114 25.22 3.78 0.13
N PRO A 115 26.40 3.42 -0.41
CA PRO A 115 27.59 3.19 0.40
C PRO A 115 27.92 4.46 1.16
N ASP A 116 28.35 4.36 2.43
CA ASP A 116 28.84 5.51 3.21
C ASP A 116 29.86 6.29 2.37
N GLY A 117 29.41 7.43 1.83
CA GLY A 117 30.20 8.24 0.93
C GLY A 117 31.44 8.71 1.67
N HIS A 118 32.62 8.40 1.12
CA HIS A 118 33.93 8.87 1.56
C HIS A 118 34.12 10.39 1.36
N ASN A 119 33.11 11.22 1.64
CA ASN A 119 33.25 12.67 1.66
C ASN A 119 33.66 13.13 3.06
N ARG A 120 34.85 12.72 3.50
CA ARG A 120 35.56 13.38 4.59
C ARG A 120 36.92 13.84 4.08
N LEU A 121 37.07 15.18 3.98
CA LEU A 121 38.32 15.94 4.05
C LEU A 121 39.17 16.13 2.78
N ILE A 122 38.63 16.70 1.70
CA ILE A 122 39.46 17.49 0.76
C ILE A 122 38.75 18.80 0.44
N ALA A 123 38.58 19.68 1.43
CA ALA A 123 38.07 21.03 1.18
C ALA A 123 38.72 22.13 2.04
N LEU A 124 39.67 21.83 2.92
CA LEU A 124 40.29 22.85 3.79
C LEU A 124 41.80 22.67 3.99
N ARG A 125 42.53 22.36 2.91
CA ARG A 125 43.99 22.58 2.86
C ARG A 125 44.47 23.00 1.45
N SER A 126 43.79 23.96 0.84
CA SER A 126 44.51 24.93 -0.01
C SER A 126 44.58 26.22 0.80
N PHE A 127 45.51 26.21 1.75
CA PHE A 127 45.99 27.43 2.39
C PHE A 127 46.41 28.38 1.27
N MET A 128 45.86 29.58 1.33
CA MET A 128 46.33 30.76 0.63
C MET A 128 47.86 30.85 0.74
N THR A 129 48.58 30.56 -0.35
CA THR A 129 49.86 31.23 -0.61
C THR A 129 49.52 32.61 -1.14
N GLY A 130 49.37 33.52 -0.18
CA GLY A 130 49.19 34.94 -0.39
C GLY A 130 50.37 35.53 -1.17
N PHE A 131 50.00 36.15 -2.27
CA PHE A 131 50.73 37.16 -3.01
C PHE A 131 50.99 38.37 -2.09
N PHE A 132 52.24 38.74 -1.82
CA PHE A 132 52.64 40.10 -1.49
C PHE A 132 54.06 40.35 -1.99
N ALA A 133 54.26 41.61 -2.39
CA ALA A 133 55.35 42.20 -3.16
C ALA A 133 56.77 41.94 -2.65
#